data_AF-A0A560J0C7-F1
#
_entry.id   AF-A0A560J0C7-F1
#
_cell.length_a   1.000
_cell.length_b   1.000
_cell.length_c   1.000
_cell.angle_alpha   90.00
_cell.angle_beta   90.00
_cell.angle_gamma   90.00
#
_symmetry.space_group_name_H-M   'P 1'
#
loop_
_entity.id
_entity.type
_entity.pdbx_description
1 polymer ?
#
loop_
_entity_poly.entity_id
_entity_poly.type
_entity_poly.pdbx_seq_one_letter_code
_entity_poly.pdbx_strand_id
1 'polypeptide(L)' 'MNLLFPHATAVAMPSPASVLGELAGLSLIAYAMGSAARRDGHALLSNPFDEADPLGSLGHVEPAGAWRDGWLNGG' A
#
# COMPACT_ATOMS: atom_id res chain seq x y z
N MET A 1 31.78 -23.24 -34.82
CA MET A 1 30.35 -23.28 -34.44
C MET A 1 30.12 -22.16 -33.43
N ASN A 2 29.37 -21.11 -33.81
CA ASN A 2 29.03 -19.99 -32.92
C ASN A 2 27.87 -20.39 -32.02
N LEU A 3 28.07 -20.40 -30.71
CA LEU A 3 27.00 -20.55 -29.73
C LEU A 3 26.48 -19.15 -29.38
N LEU A 4 25.45 -18.72 -30.11
CA LEU A 4 24.63 -17.56 -29.77
C LEU A 4 23.77 -17.94 -28.56
N PHE A 5 24.14 -17.45 -27.37
CA PHE A 5 23.29 -17.50 -26.19
C PHE A 5 22.19 -16.44 -26.35
N PRO A 6 20.90 -16.82 -26.38
CA PRO A 6 19.83 -15.84 -26.33
C PRO A 6 19.85 -15.18 -24.93
N HIS A 7 19.98 -13.86 -24.88
CA HIS A 7 19.68 -13.06 -23.70
C HIS A 7 18.20 -13.24 -23.38
N ALA A 8 17.87 -14.25 -22.57
CA ALA A 8 16.59 -14.34 -21.91
C ALA A 8 16.56 -13.25 -20.84
N THR A 9 16.00 -12.07 -21.17
CA THR A 9 15.59 -11.10 -20.16
C THR A 9 14.46 -11.74 -19.36
N ALA A 10 14.82 -12.44 -18.28
CA ALA A 10 13.87 -12.90 -17.30
C ALA A 10 13.29 -11.66 -16.61
N VAL A 11 12.08 -11.26 -17.00
CA VAL A 11 11.30 -10.30 -16.22
C VAL A 11 10.99 -11.02 -14.90
N ALA A 12 11.70 -10.63 -13.85
CA ALA A 12 11.47 -11.14 -12.51
C ALA A 12 10.05 -10.76 -12.10
N MET A 13 9.14 -11.74 -12.14
CA MET A 13 7.80 -11.56 -11.58
C MET A 13 7.96 -11.36 -10.07
N PRO A 14 7.38 -10.31 -9.48
CA PRO A 14 7.52 -10.07 -8.05
C PRO A 14 6.99 -11.28 -7.29
N SER A 15 7.82 -11.78 -6.36
CA SER A 15 7.40 -12.88 -5.49
C SER A 15 6.16 -12.46 -4.70
N PRO A 16 5.17 -13.34 -4.49
CA PRO A 16 4.00 -13.03 -3.67
C PRO A 16 4.35 -12.55 -2.26
N ALA A 17 5.52 -12.94 -1.72
CA ALA A 17 6.04 -12.43 -0.45
C ALA A 17 6.43 -10.94 -0.51
N SER A 18 6.90 -10.44 -1.67
CA SER A 18 7.21 -9.01 -1.87
C SER A 18 5.93 -8.19 -1.85
N VAL A 19 4.89 -8.66 -2.54
CA VAL A 19 3.58 -8.00 -2.61
C VAL A 19 2.94 -7.91 -1.22
N LEU A 20 3.00 -8.99 -0.44
CA LEU A 20 2.48 -8.99 0.94
C LEU A 20 3.25 -8.05 1.88
N GLY A 21 4.59 -7.99 1.75
CA GLY A 21 5.43 -7.07 2.52
C GLY A 21 5.16 -5.60 2.19
N GLU A 22 5.00 -5.28 0.90
CA GLU A 22 4.66 -3.94 0.43
C GLU A 22 3.27 -3.50 0.92
N LEU A 23 2.27 -4.38 0.88
CA LEU A 23 0.92 -4.11 1.40
C LEU A 23 0.91 -3.90 2.92
N ALA A 24 1.67 -4.71 3.67
CA ALA A 24 1.82 -4.52 5.11
C ALA A 24 2.49 -3.17 5.45
N GLY A 25 3.51 -2.78 4.67
CA GLY A 25 4.16 -1.47 4.79
C GLY A 25 3.21 -0.30 4.50
N LEU A 26 2.43 -0.39 3.43
CA LEU A 26 1.43 0.63 3.08
C LEU A 26 0.37 0.82 4.16
N SER A 27 -0.09 -0.27 4.76
CA SER A 27 -1.08 -0.26 5.84
C SER A 27 -0.54 0.40 7.10
N LEU A 28 0.72 0.11 7.44
CA LEU A 28 1.39 0.75 8.57
C LEU A 28 1.56 2.26 8.35
N ILE A 29 1.95 2.67 7.14
CA ILE A 29 2.09 4.08 6.76
C ILE A 29 0.72 4.78 6.84
N ALA A 30 -0.32 4.16 6.30
CA ALA A 30 -1.67 4.69 6.34
C ALA A 30 -2.15 4.89 7.78
N TYR A 31 -1.96 3.89 8.65
CA TYR A 31 -2.28 4.00 10.08
C TYR A 31 -1.52 5.14 10.78
N ALA A 32 -0.21 5.23 10.59
CA ALA A 32 0.60 6.29 11.18
C ALA A 32 0.18 7.68 10.70
N MET A 33 -0.18 7.79 9.41
CA MET A 33 -0.66 9.03 8.82
C MET A 33 -2.04 9.44 9.36
N GLY A 34 -2.94 8.49 9.61
CA GLY A 34 -4.23 8.75 10.26
C GLY A 34 -4.07 9.26 11.69
N SER A 35 -3.17 8.64 12.46
CA SER A 35 -2.81 9.07 13.82
C SER A 35 -2.26 10.49 13.84
N ALA A 36 -1.33 10.81 12.93
CA ALA A 36 -0.78 12.16 12.79
C ALA A 36 -1.88 13.17 12.40
N ALA A 37 -2.69 12.84 11.41
CA ALA A 37 -3.77 13.69 10.92
C ALA A 37 -4.74 14.09 12.04
N ARG A 38 -5.08 13.17 12.96
CA ARG A 38 -5.89 13.50 14.14
C ARG A 38 -5.20 14.47 15.08
N ARG A 39 -3.92 14.24 15.39
CA ARG A 39 -3.15 15.12 16.28
C ARG A 39 -3.05 16.54 15.72
N ASP A 40 -2.97 16.65 14.40
CA ASP A 40 -2.91 17.92 13.67
C ASP A 40 -4.31 18.54 13.44
N GLY A 41 -5.39 17.90 13.87
CA GLY A 41 -6.76 18.42 13.79
C GLY A 41 -7.43 18.26 12.43
N HIS A 42 -6.90 17.42 11.54
CA HIS A 42 -7.53 17.12 10.26
C HIS A 42 -8.82 16.31 10.43
N ALA A 43 -9.81 16.60 9.58
CA ALA A 43 -11.08 15.89 9.56
C ALA A 43 -10.90 14.47 9.01
N LEU A 44 -11.74 13.54 9.48
CA LEU A 44 -11.76 12.17 8.97
C LEU A 44 -12.07 12.09 7.46
N LEU A 45 -12.85 13.05 6.94
CA LEU A 45 -13.16 13.16 5.51
C LEU A 45 -11.97 13.59 4.65
N SER A 46 -10.86 14.02 5.27
CA SER A 46 -9.62 14.36 4.56
C SER A 46 -8.73 13.14 4.30
N ASN A 47 -9.31 11.93 4.32
CA ASN A 47 -8.61 10.68 4.06
C ASN A 47 -8.02 10.67 2.65
N PRO A 48 -6.68 10.71 2.47
CA PRO A 48 -6.07 10.75 1.15
C PRO A 48 -6.22 9.42 0.39
N PHE A 49 -6.62 8.35 1.06
CA PHE A 49 -6.78 7.02 0.48
C PHE A 49 -8.22 6.73 0.00
N ASP A 50 -9.21 7.57 0.33
CA ASP A 50 -10.61 7.35 -0.11
C ASP A 50 -10.80 7.59 -1.64
N GLU A 51 -9.94 8.41 -2.27
CA GLU A 51 -9.96 8.62 -3.73
C GLU A 51 -9.03 7.67 -4.49
N ALA A 52 -8.22 6.88 -3.78
CA ALA A 52 -7.15 6.07 -4.36
C ALA A 52 -7.61 4.71 -4.91
N ASP A 53 -8.92 4.46 -5.05
CA ASP A 53 -9.43 3.20 -5.61
C ASP A 53 -10.04 3.35 -7.02
N PRO A 54 -9.21 3.42 -8.07
CA PRO A 54 -9.69 3.30 -9.45
C PRO A 54 -9.84 1.84 -9.93
N LEU A 55 -9.52 0.81 -9.11
CA LEU A 55 -9.37 -0.58 -9.60
C LEU A 55 -10.08 -1.67 -8.79
N GLY A 56 -10.66 -1.37 -7.61
CA GLY A 56 -11.64 -2.16 -6.87
C GLY A 56 -11.30 -3.62 -6.55
N SER A 57 -10.09 -4.11 -6.83
CA SER A 57 -9.93 -5.55 -7.03
C SER A 57 -8.50 -6.07 -7.00
N LEU A 58 -7.70 -5.79 -5.95
CA LEU A 58 -6.51 -6.60 -5.67
C LEU A 58 -6.30 -6.77 -4.15
N GLY A 59 -7.12 -7.62 -3.54
CA GLY A 59 -6.71 -8.41 -2.36
C GLY A 59 -6.28 -7.66 -1.10
N HIS A 60 -7.27 -7.17 -0.35
CA HIS A 60 -7.32 -7.24 1.12
C HIS A 60 -6.18 -6.63 1.94
N VAL A 61 -5.74 -5.42 1.61
CA VAL A 61 -5.60 -4.41 2.67
C VAL A 61 -6.03 -3.05 2.13
N GLU A 62 -7.12 -2.50 2.68
CA GLU A 62 -7.62 -1.17 2.31
C GLU A 62 -6.79 -0.12 3.08
N PRO A 63 -5.84 0.59 2.46
CA PRO A 63 -5.09 1.65 3.15
C PRO A 63 -6.02 2.73 3.71
N ALA A 64 -7.19 2.95 3.08
CA ALA A 64 -8.24 3.81 3.62
C ALA A 64 -8.77 3.34 4.98
N GLY A 65 -8.94 2.02 5.17
CA GLY A 65 -9.32 1.42 6.44
C GLY A 65 -8.24 1.62 7.50
N ALA A 66 -6.99 1.29 7.17
CA ALA A 66 -5.86 1.46 8.09
C ALA A 66 -5.65 2.92 8.51
N TRP A 67 -5.83 3.88 7.58
CA TRP A 67 -5.79 5.31 7.89
C TRP A 67 -6.91 5.73 8.85
N ARG A 68 -8.14 5.29 8.58
CA ARG A 68 -9.30 5.56 9.44
C ARG A 68 -9.08 4.98 10.84
N ASP A 69 -8.54 3.77 10.94
CA ASP A 69 -8.21 3.13 12.20
C ASP A 69 -7.15 3.92 12.98
N GLY A 70 -6.13 4.42 12.29
CA GLY A 70 -5.10 5.30 12.85
C GLY A 70 -5.67 6.62 13.36
N TRP A 71 -6.59 7.23 12.61
CA TRP A 71 -7.28 8.44 13.04
C TRP A 71 -8.16 8.17 14.28
N LEU A 72 -8.92 7.08 14.31
CA LEU A 72 -9.81 6.75 15.42
C LEU A 72 -9.08 6.31 16.69
N ASN A 73 -7.95 5.62 16.58
CA ASN A 73 -7.29 4.96 17.72
C ASN A 73 -5.86 5.46 18.03
N GLY A 74 -5.23 6.23 17.15
CA GLY A 74 -3.81 6.59 17.25
C GLY A 74 -3.48 7.75 18.19
N GLY A 75 -4.12 7.82 19.36
CA GLY A 75 -3.91 8.83 20.40
C GLY A 75 -3.23 8.26 21.64
#